data_AF-A0A959AVJ3-F1
#
_entry.id   AF-A0A959AVJ3-F1
#
_cell.length_a   1.000
_cell.length_b   1.000
_cell.length_c   1.000
_cell.angle_alpha   90.00
_cell.angle_beta   90.00
_cell.angle_gamma   90.00
#
_symmetry.space_group_name_H-M   'P 1'
#
loop_
_entity.id
_entity.type
_entity.pdbx_description
1 polymer ?
#
loop_
_entity_poly.entity_id
_entity_poly.type
_entity_poly.pdbx_seq_one_letter_code
_entity_poly.pdbx_strand_id
1 'polypeptide(L)'
;LEAKLSAWLGVNHFLWLHHGYLAGDDTDSHIDTLARLCPDDTIAYVRCDDPDDEHYAALQTMEGELQAFRTKEGKPFNLTPLPWPDACYAADGHRLPATYANFLIINGAVLMPTYGVPQDEKALKAIASCFPDREIIGINCRSLIEQHGSLHCISMQYPEGAF
;
A
#
# COMPACT_ATOMS: atom_id res chain seq x y z
N LEU A 1 -5.13 22.13 -7.14
CA LEU A 1 -5.46 21.02 -6.21
C LEU A 1 -4.73 21.20 -4.88
N GLU A 2 -3.40 21.27 -4.90
CA GLU A 2 -2.54 21.46 -3.72
C GLU A 2 -3.00 22.56 -2.76
N ALA A 3 -3.28 23.78 -3.24
CA ALA A 3 -3.72 24.88 -2.37
C ALA A 3 -4.98 24.56 -1.54
N LYS A 4 -5.92 23.78 -2.10
CA LYS A 4 -7.12 23.33 -1.36
C LYS A 4 -6.76 22.27 -0.33
N LEU A 5 -5.94 21.28 -0.72
CA LEU A 5 -5.48 20.23 0.18
C LEU A 5 -4.65 20.79 1.34
N SER A 6 -3.79 21.77 1.09
CA SER A 6 -3.06 22.48 2.13
C SER A 6 -3.98 23.21 3.09
N ALA A 7 -5.02 23.88 2.60
CA ALA A 7 -5.97 24.59 3.43
C ALA A 7 -6.81 23.66 4.30
N TRP A 8 -7.19 22.48 3.80
CA TRP A 8 -8.06 21.54 4.50
C TRP A 8 -7.31 20.55 5.40
N LEU A 9 -6.16 20.05 4.95
CA LEU A 9 -5.40 18.99 5.61
C LEU A 9 -4.16 19.51 6.34
N GLY A 10 -3.80 20.79 6.19
CA GLY A 10 -2.63 21.39 6.82
C GLY A 10 -1.28 20.96 6.23
N VAL A 11 -1.28 20.24 5.11
CA VAL A 11 -0.07 19.74 4.45
C VAL A 11 0.58 20.82 3.57
N ASN A 12 1.91 20.85 3.51
CA ASN A 12 2.66 21.81 2.66
C ASN A 12 3.81 21.15 1.87
N HIS A 13 3.87 19.82 1.90
CA HIS A 13 4.81 19.02 1.14
C HIS A 13 4.02 17.93 0.41
N PHE A 14 4.13 17.87 -0.90
CA PHE A 14 3.40 16.95 -1.75
C PHE A 14 4.39 16.07 -2.51
N LEU A 15 4.11 14.76 -2.52
CA LEU A 15 4.86 13.76 -3.27
C LEU A 15 3.89 13.15 -4.28
N TRP A 16 4.15 13.36 -5.57
CA TRP A 16 3.27 12.93 -6.65
C TRP A 16 3.88 11.73 -7.38
N LEU A 17 3.20 10.59 -7.33
CA LEU A 17 3.47 9.47 -8.23
C LEU A 17 2.72 9.70 -9.53
N HIS A 18 3.38 9.41 -10.65
CA HIS A 18 2.77 9.42 -11.98
C HIS A 18 2.67 8.00 -12.58
N HIS A 19 3.26 7.01 -11.90
CA HIS A 19 3.26 5.62 -12.32
C HIS A 19 2.79 4.69 -11.19
N GLY A 20 2.38 3.49 -11.58
CA GLY A 20 1.82 2.48 -10.69
C GLY A 20 0.30 2.38 -10.86
N TYR A 21 -0.19 1.15 -11.00
CA TYR A 21 -1.60 0.81 -11.03
C TYR A 21 -1.76 -0.67 -10.63
N LEU A 22 -2.98 -1.10 -10.35
CA LEU A 22 -3.34 -2.51 -10.21
C LEU A 22 -4.49 -2.85 -11.18
N ALA A 23 -4.39 -3.96 -11.89
CA ALA A 23 -5.44 -4.45 -12.76
C ALA A 23 -6.63 -4.91 -11.90
N GLY A 24 -7.84 -4.53 -12.33
CA GLY A 24 -9.06 -4.72 -11.54
C GLY A 24 -9.24 -3.70 -10.42
N ASP A 25 -8.39 -2.67 -10.33
CA ASP A 25 -8.64 -1.52 -9.47
C ASP A 25 -9.58 -0.52 -10.18
N ASP A 26 -10.75 -0.30 -9.58
CA ASP A 26 -11.79 0.61 -10.08
C ASP A 26 -11.62 2.05 -9.56
N THR A 27 -10.53 2.35 -8.84
CA THR A 27 -10.32 3.64 -8.14
C THR A 27 -9.41 4.63 -8.86
N ASP A 28 -9.12 4.40 -10.15
CA ASP A 28 -8.13 5.18 -10.92
C ASP A 28 -6.72 5.17 -10.25
N SER A 29 -6.32 4.04 -9.67
CA SER A 29 -5.01 3.84 -8.99
C SER A 29 -4.86 4.61 -7.68
N HIS A 30 -5.76 4.38 -6.73
CA HIS A 30 -5.62 4.99 -5.40
C HIS A 30 -4.28 4.64 -4.74
N ILE A 31 -3.66 5.66 -4.12
CA ILE A 31 -2.34 5.53 -3.48
C ILE A 31 -2.31 4.44 -2.40
N ASP A 32 -3.44 4.17 -1.74
CA ASP A 32 -3.52 3.22 -0.63
C ASP A 32 -3.37 1.74 -1.06
N THR A 33 -3.41 1.47 -2.36
CA THR A 33 -3.13 0.14 -2.94
C THR A 33 -1.70 0.01 -3.47
N LEU A 34 -0.96 1.13 -3.56
CA LEU A 34 0.37 1.21 -4.18
C LEU A 34 1.49 1.51 -3.19
N ALA A 35 1.33 2.53 -2.34
CA ALA A 35 2.37 2.97 -1.41
C ALA A 35 1.79 3.58 -0.12
N ARG A 36 2.45 3.32 1.01
CA ARG A 36 2.01 3.78 2.34
C ARG A 36 3.16 4.34 3.15
N LEU A 37 2.93 5.50 3.75
CA LEU A 37 3.84 6.06 4.75
C LEU A 37 3.85 5.19 6.00
N CYS A 38 5.05 4.92 6.48
CA CYS A 38 5.37 4.22 7.72
C CYS A 38 6.25 5.16 8.61
N PRO A 39 6.46 4.82 9.89
CA PRO A 39 7.37 5.56 10.76
C PRO A 39 8.79 5.72 10.19
N ASP A 40 9.55 6.65 10.76
CA ASP A 40 10.98 6.86 10.46
C ASP A 40 11.28 7.14 8.98
N ASP A 41 10.48 8.03 8.37
CA ASP A 41 10.60 8.41 6.95
C ASP A 41 10.62 7.19 6.01
N THR A 42 9.79 6.19 6.31
CA THR A 42 9.71 4.95 5.54
C THR A 42 8.48 4.93 4.63
N ILE A 43 8.64 4.44 3.41
CA ILE A 43 7.55 4.14 2.47
C ILE A 43 7.54 2.63 2.20
N ALA A 44 6.46 1.97 2.59
CA ALA A 44 6.17 0.62 2.14
C ALA A 44 5.44 0.69 0.79
N TYR A 45 5.87 -0.07 -0.22
CA TYR A 45 5.31 0.04 -1.57
C TYR A 45 5.24 -1.30 -2.28
N VAL A 46 4.30 -1.45 -3.21
CA VAL A 46 4.14 -2.67 -4.00
C VAL A 46 5.24 -2.79 -5.05
N ARG A 47 5.86 -3.96 -5.13
CA ARG A 47 6.91 -4.26 -6.09
C ARG A 47 6.62 -5.57 -6.82
N CYS A 48 6.54 -5.50 -8.15
CA CYS A 48 6.47 -6.66 -9.04
C CYS A 48 7.87 -7.00 -9.56
N ASP A 49 8.34 -8.21 -9.25
CA ASP A 49 9.63 -8.73 -9.72
C ASP A 49 9.51 -9.67 -10.94
N ASP A 50 8.29 -9.95 -11.40
CA ASP A 50 8.03 -10.83 -12.56
C ASP A 50 7.99 -10.01 -13.86
N PRO A 51 8.99 -10.13 -14.76
CA PRO A 51 9.05 -9.36 -16.00
C PRO A 51 7.94 -9.70 -17.00
N ASP A 52 7.27 -10.84 -16.85
CA ASP A 52 6.20 -11.29 -17.73
C ASP A 52 4.81 -10.83 -17.23
N ASP A 53 4.73 -10.22 -16.04
CA ASP A 53 3.50 -9.62 -15.52
C ASP A 53 3.27 -8.21 -16.09
N GLU A 54 2.03 -7.90 -16.46
CA GLU A 54 1.62 -6.60 -17.03
C GLU A 54 1.95 -5.40 -16.13
N HIS A 55 2.08 -5.61 -14.82
CA HIS A 55 2.37 -4.56 -13.84
C HIS A 55 3.85 -4.22 -13.71
N TYR A 56 4.74 -5.11 -14.18
CA TYR A 56 6.18 -5.01 -13.93
C TYR A 56 6.76 -3.66 -14.32
N ALA A 57 6.55 -3.25 -15.58
CA ALA A 57 7.10 -2.00 -16.11
C ALA A 57 6.57 -0.76 -15.38
N ALA A 58 5.29 -0.74 -15.03
CA ALA A 58 4.66 0.38 -14.34
C ALA A 58 5.13 0.49 -12.89
N LEU A 59 5.18 -0.62 -12.15
CA LEU A 59 5.62 -0.64 -10.75
C LEU A 59 7.14 -0.42 -10.61
N GLN A 60 7.94 -0.88 -11.58
CA GLN A 60 9.37 -0.54 -11.64
C GLN A 60 9.59 0.96 -11.86
N THR A 61 8.77 1.59 -12.69
CA THR A 61 8.84 3.05 -12.91
C THR A 61 8.43 3.81 -11.64
N MET A 62 7.36 3.36 -10.98
CA MET A 62 6.91 3.89 -9.69
C MET A 62 8.00 3.79 -8.62
N GLU A 63 8.72 2.65 -8.54
CA GLU A 63 9.86 2.49 -7.62
C GLU A 63 10.95 3.55 -7.88
N GLY A 64 11.22 3.88 -9.15
CA GLY A 64 12.13 4.97 -9.50
C GLY A 64 11.67 6.35 -9.01
N GLU A 65 10.37 6.64 -9.08
CA GLU A 65 9.79 7.88 -8.53
C GLU A 65 9.94 7.94 -7.00
N LEU A 66 9.63 6.84 -6.31
CA LEU A 66 9.80 6.72 -4.87
C LEU A 66 11.24 6.94 -4.42
N GLN A 67 12.22 6.42 -5.17
CA GLN A 67 13.66 6.65 -4.91
C GLN A 67 14.08 8.12 -5.10
N ALA A 68 13.38 8.86 -5.96
CA ALA A 68 13.63 10.29 -6.18
C ALA A 68 12.99 11.18 -5.10
N PHE A 69 11.97 10.69 -4.39
CA PHE A 69 11.30 11.47 -3.34
C PHE A 69 12.22 11.84 -2.19
N ARG A 70 11.93 12.99 -1.59
CA ARG A 70 12.65 13.53 -0.45
C ARG A 70 11.69 13.96 0.65
N THR A 71 12.10 13.72 1.89
CA THR A 71 11.49 14.31 3.08
C THR A 71 11.54 15.84 3.00
N LYS A 72 10.81 16.51 3.89
CA LYS A 72 10.80 17.97 3.94
C LYS A 72 12.20 18.55 4.22
N GLU A 73 13.03 17.80 4.93
CA GLU A 73 14.42 18.12 5.26
C GLU A 73 15.40 17.77 4.10
N GLY A 74 14.89 17.26 2.97
CA GLY A 74 15.68 16.95 1.79
C GLY A 74 16.40 15.60 1.84
N LYS A 75 16.10 14.73 2.83
CA LYS A 75 16.67 13.38 2.93
C LYS A 75 15.89 12.38 2.06
N PRO A 76 16.52 11.34 1.51
CA PRO A 76 15.80 10.25 0.87
C PRO A 76 14.91 9.51 1.88
N PHE A 77 13.79 8.96 1.40
CA PHE A 77 12.96 8.05 2.19
C PHE A 77 13.63 6.66 2.29
N ASN A 78 13.38 5.97 3.39
CA ASN A 78 13.63 4.53 3.50
C ASN A 78 12.54 3.80 2.70
N LEU A 79 12.91 2.87 1.83
CA LEU A 79 11.95 2.16 0.99
C LEU A 79 11.87 0.69 1.39
N THR A 80 10.67 0.22 1.70
CA THR A 80 10.40 -1.18 2.04
C THR A 80 9.51 -1.82 0.97
N PRO A 81 10.07 -2.69 0.10
CA PRO A 81 9.27 -3.35 -0.91
C PRO A 81 8.34 -4.38 -0.26
N LEU A 82 7.07 -4.33 -0.65
CA LEU A 82 6.07 -5.35 -0.38
C LEU A 82 6.01 -6.31 -1.58
N PRO A 83 6.01 -7.62 -1.32
CA PRO A 83 6.09 -8.62 -2.37
C PRO A 83 4.84 -8.58 -3.26
N TRP A 84 5.01 -8.86 -4.55
CA TRP A 84 3.90 -9.13 -5.46
C TRP A 84 3.22 -10.45 -5.09
N PRO A 85 1.94 -10.48 -4.71
CA PRO A 85 1.23 -11.74 -4.48
C PRO A 85 1.04 -12.49 -5.79
N ASP A 86 0.98 -13.82 -5.71
CA ASP A 86 0.52 -14.62 -6.86
C ASP A 86 -0.86 -14.12 -7.32
N ALA A 87 -1.07 -14.11 -8.64
CA ALA A 87 -2.28 -13.58 -9.23
C ALA A 87 -3.52 -14.30 -8.68
N CYS A 88 -4.41 -13.50 -8.10
CA CYS A 88 -5.68 -13.93 -7.55
C CYS A 88 -6.78 -13.71 -8.59
N TYR A 89 -7.61 -14.72 -8.82
CA TYR A 89 -8.71 -14.63 -9.80
C TYR A 89 -10.07 -14.87 -9.14
N ALA A 90 -11.11 -14.24 -9.68
CA ALA A 90 -12.50 -14.52 -9.34
C ALA A 90 -13.03 -15.76 -10.07
N ALA A 91 -14.25 -16.19 -9.72
CA ALA A 91 -14.87 -17.39 -10.28
C ALA A 91 -15.15 -17.31 -11.79
N ASP A 92 -15.34 -16.11 -12.33
CA ASP A 92 -15.54 -15.83 -13.76
C ASP A 92 -14.21 -15.58 -14.52
N GLY A 93 -13.07 -15.68 -13.83
CA GLY A 93 -11.73 -15.59 -14.41
C GLY A 93 -11.09 -14.20 -14.45
N HIS A 94 -11.75 -13.13 -13.96
CA HIS A 94 -11.10 -11.82 -13.89
C HIS A 94 -10.04 -11.77 -12.78
N ARG A 95 -8.96 -11.01 -13.00
CA ARG A 95 -7.89 -10.79 -12.02
C ARG A 95 -8.36 -9.82 -10.95
N LEU A 96 -8.11 -10.18 -9.68
CA LEU A 96 -8.47 -9.36 -8.52
C LEU A 96 -7.28 -8.47 -8.09
N PRO A 97 -7.56 -7.26 -7.56
CA PRO A 97 -6.54 -6.29 -7.15
C PRO A 97 -5.93 -6.64 -5.78
N ALA A 98 -5.32 -7.83 -5.65
CA ALA A 98 -4.65 -8.25 -4.42
C ALA A 98 -3.39 -7.42 -4.19
N THR A 99 -3.30 -6.74 -3.04
CA THR A 99 -2.14 -5.93 -2.65
C THR A 99 -1.90 -5.94 -1.14
N TYR A 100 -0.65 -6.05 -0.71
CA TYR A 100 -0.31 -5.95 0.70
C TYR A 100 -0.26 -4.51 1.21
N ALA A 101 -0.23 -3.50 0.33
CA ALA A 101 -0.20 -2.09 0.73
C ALA A 101 -1.53 -1.62 1.36
N ASN A 102 -2.62 -2.35 1.16
CA ASN A 102 -3.94 -1.99 1.69
C ASN A 102 -4.14 -2.40 3.16
N PHE A 103 -3.10 -2.23 3.99
CA PHE A 103 -3.12 -2.54 5.42
C PHE A 103 -3.74 -1.41 6.25
N LEU A 104 -4.15 -1.74 7.48
CA LEU A 104 -4.73 -0.80 8.42
C LEU A 104 -3.90 -0.72 9.69
N ILE A 105 -3.48 0.50 10.04
CA ILE A 105 -2.77 0.77 11.29
C ILE A 105 -3.81 1.12 12.37
N ILE A 106 -3.79 0.40 13.49
CA ILE A 106 -4.62 0.67 14.67
C ILE A 106 -3.73 0.84 15.90
N ASN A 107 -4.31 1.26 17.02
CA ASN A 107 -3.57 1.36 18.29
C ASN A 107 -2.98 0.00 18.67
N GLY A 108 -1.64 -0.07 18.76
CA GLY A 108 -0.91 -1.28 19.14
C GLY A 108 -0.72 -2.35 18.05
N ALA A 109 -1.36 -2.24 16.88
CA ALA A 109 -1.27 -3.28 15.86
C ALA A 109 -1.35 -2.74 14.41
N VAL A 110 -0.96 -3.58 13.46
CA VAL A 110 -1.18 -3.39 12.01
C VAL A 110 -1.90 -4.62 11.47
N LEU A 111 -3.08 -4.41 10.88
CA LEU A 111 -3.87 -5.44 10.22
C LEU A 111 -3.42 -5.55 8.76
N MET A 112 -2.80 -6.67 8.43
CA MET A 112 -2.24 -6.96 7.12
C MET A 112 -3.19 -7.84 6.31
N PRO A 113 -3.59 -7.45 5.08
CA PRO A 113 -4.36 -8.35 4.25
C PRO A 113 -3.49 -9.55 3.83
N THR A 114 -4.06 -10.75 3.87
CA THR A 114 -3.45 -11.98 3.36
C THR A 114 -4.38 -12.65 2.35
N TYR A 115 -3.81 -13.44 1.45
CA TYR A 115 -4.52 -13.98 0.28
C TYR A 115 -4.46 -15.51 0.18
N GLY A 116 -3.76 -16.18 1.10
CA GLY A 116 -3.58 -17.63 1.09
C GLY A 116 -2.46 -18.07 0.13
N VAL A 117 -1.48 -17.19 -0.11
CA VAL A 117 -0.36 -17.41 -1.04
C VAL A 117 0.97 -17.35 -0.29
N PRO A 118 2.05 -17.99 -0.78
CA PRO A 118 3.33 -18.04 -0.06
C PRO A 118 3.95 -16.67 0.28
N GLN A 119 3.59 -15.63 -0.46
CA GLN A 119 4.06 -14.26 -0.26
C GLN A 119 3.49 -13.60 1.00
N ASP A 120 2.40 -14.11 1.56
CA ASP A 120 1.76 -13.58 2.78
C ASP A 120 2.79 -13.43 3.91
N GLU A 121 3.60 -14.48 4.15
CA GLU A 121 4.61 -14.47 5.21
C GLU A 121 5.71 -13.43 4.98
N LYS A 122 6.09 -13.21 3.71
CA LYS A 122 7.10 -12.20 3.35
C LYS A 122 6.54 -10.79 3.58
N ALA A 123 5.28 -10.56 3.23
CA ALA A 123 4.62 -9.28 3.46
C ALA A 123 4.48 -8.96 4.95
N LEU A 124 4.08 -9.94 5.77
CA LEU A 124 4.02 -9.79 7.23
C LEU A 124 5.38 -9.42 7.82
N LYS A 125 6.46 -10.09 7.40
CA LYS A 125 7.82 -9.79 7.86
C LYS A 125 8.30 -8.40 7.44
N ALA A 126 8.01 -7.99 6.19
CA ALA A 126 8.36 -6.67 5.70
C ALA A 126 7.71 -5.57 6.55
N ILE A 127 6.41 -5.68 6.80
CA ILE A 127 5.68 -4.68 7.61
C ILE A 127 6.06 -4.74 9.09
N ALA A 128 6.37 -5.91 9.64
CA ALA A 128 6.91 -6.02 11.00
C ALA A 128 8.19 -5.19 11.19
N SER A 129 9.04 -5.10 10.16
CA SER A 129 10.25 -4.26 10.22
C SER A 129 9.96 -2.75 10.22
N CYS A 130 8.84 -2.33 9.63
CA CYS A 130 8.40 -0.93 9.62
C CYS A 130 7.70 -0.50 10.92
N PHE A 131 7.18 -1.46 11.69
CA PHE A 131 6.41 -1.21 12.92
C PHE A 131 6.88 -2.11 14.07
N PRO A 132 8.13 -1.94 14.56
CA PRO A 132 8.71 -2.84 15.57
C PRO A 132 7.93 -2.87 16.89
N ASP A 133 7.21 -1.80 17.21
CA ASP A 133 6.43 -1.64 18.45
C ASP A 133 4.95 -2.03 18.28
N ARG A 134 4.57 -2.68 17.17
CA ARG A 134 3.17 -3.07 16.90
C ARG A 134 3.06 -4.57 16.60
N GLU A 135 1.96 -5.16 17.03
CA GLU A 135 1.58 -6.51 16.62
C GLU A 135 1.17 -6.52 15.15
N ILE A 136 1.68 -7.46 14.36
CA ILE A 136 1.28 -7.62 12.95
C ILE A 136 0.29 -8.78 12.86
N ILE A 137 -0.95 -8.46 12.48
CA ILE A 137 -2.07 -9.41 12.44
C ILE A 137 -2.48 -9.64 10.99
N GLY A 138 -2.28 -10.86 10.48
CA GLY A 138 -2.73 -11.25 9.14
C GLY A 138 -4.24 -11.52 9.12
N ILE A 139 -4.94 -10.90 8.18
CA ILE A 139 -6.39 -11.05 7.96
C ILE A 139 -6.62 -11.56 6.55
N ASN A 140 -7.25 -12.73 6.40
CA ASN A 140 -7.59 -13.25 5.09
C ASN A 140 -8.62 -12.34 4.40
N CYS A 141 -8.17 -11.66 3.34
CA CYS A 141 -8.96 -10.68 2.59
C CYS A 141 -9.41 -11.22 1.23
N ARG A 142 -9.31 -12.54 0.99
CA ARG A 142 -9.70 -13.14 -0.30
C ARG A 142 -11.14 -12.80 -0.69
N SER A 143 -12.07 -12.88 0.27
CA SER A 143 -13.48 -12.52 0.05
C SER A 143 -13.71 -11.01 -0.09
N LEU A 144 -12.83 -10.17 0.46
CA LEU A 144 -12.93 -8.71 0.33
C LEU A 144 -12.54 -8.27 -1.07
N ILE A 145 -11.42 -8.78 -1.59
CA ILE A 145 -10.94 -8.39 -2.92
C ILE A 145 -11.85 -8.85 -4.06
N GLU A 146 -12.76 -9.80 -3.84
CA GLU A 146 -13.86 -10.12 -4.78
C GLU A 146 -14.82 -8.94 -5.00
N GLN A 147 -14.83 -7.97 -4.08
CA GLN A 147 -15.57 -6.71 -4.22
C GLN A 147 -14.65 -5.54 -4.61
N HIS A 148 -13.48 -5.82 -5.20
CA HIS A 148 -12.51 -4.85 -5.71
C HIS A 148 -11.91 -3.89 -4.65
N GLY A 149 -12.09 -4.19 -3.36
CA GLY A 149 -11.52 -3.43 -2.24
C GLY A 149 -10.95 -4.35 -1.17
N SER A 150 -9.95 -3.88 -0.43
CA SER A 150 -9.35 -4.66 0.67
C SER A 150 -9.56 -3.96 2.03
N LEU A 151 -8.82 -4.39 3.05
CA LEU A 151 -9.09 -4.09 4.45
C LEU A 151 -9.10 -2.59 4.79
N HIS A 152 -8.21 -1.80 4.18
CA HIS A 152 -8.16 -0.36 4.41
C HIS A 152 -9.38 0.36 3.82
N CYS A 153 -9.84 -0.08 2.64
CA CYS A 153 -10.95 0.56 1.90
C CYS A 153 -12.28 0.55 2.66
N ILE A 154 -12.47 -0.38 3.60
CA ILE A 154 -13.69 -0.52 4.41
C ILE A 154 -13.58 0.13 5.80
N SER A 155 -12.52 0.91 6.04
CA SER A 155 -12.19 1.46 7.35
C SER A 155 -11.97 2.98 7.32
N MET A 156 -12.18 3.64 8.45
CA MET A 156 -11.83 5.05 8.65
C MET A 156 -11.47 5.26 10.12
N GLN A 157 -10.23 5.63 10.40
CA GLN A 157 -9.77 5.91 11.75
C GLN A 157 -10.25 7.28 12.25
N TYR A 158 -10.65 7.34 13.51
CA TYR A 158 -10.86 8.59 14.24
C TYR A 158 -9.74 8.75 15.27
N PRO A 159 -9.01 9.89 15.27
CA PRO A 159 -8.00 10.14 16.28
C PRO A 159 -8.65 10.32 17.66
N GLU A 160 -7.88 10.02 18.71
CA GLU A 160 -8.31 10.28 20.09
C GLU A 160 -8.65 11.76 20.28
N GLY A 161 -9.81 12.05 20.86
CA GLY A 161 -10.32 13.42 21.03
C GLY A 161 -11.00 14.04 19.81
N ALA A 162 -11.32 13.27 18.77
CA ALA A 162 -12.07 13.75 17.61
C ALA A 162 -13.54 14.15 17.93
N PHE A 163 -14.06 13.77 19.09
CA PHE A 163 -15.41 14.07 19.57
C PHE A 163 -15.40 14.41 21.06
#